data_AF-A0A5J4UDT1-F1
#
_entry.id   AF-A0A5J4UDT1-F1
#
_cell.length_a   1.000
_cell.length_b   1.000
_cell.length_c   1.000
_cell.angle_alpha   90.00
_cell.angle_beta   90.00
_cell.angle_gamma   90.00
#
_symmetry.space_group_name_H-M   'P 1'
#
loop_
_entity.id
_entity.type
_entity.pdbx_description
1 polymer ?
#
loop_
_entity_poly.entity_id
_entity_poly.type
_entity_poly.pdbx_seq_one_letter_code
_entity_poly.pdbx_strand_id
1 'polypeptide(L)'
;MKHILAIAHSAGGFGVSSLLQNSPRAMQLLRGVAFTDSFYDVSNKLSKEHLMQFYSVAVHWVCSDTQLNEPVGNQRIEDDNKEENLEVVKQQCVTISAGTQQHEMSTGMAQYSIYEYFDAKMEEIGYKLDDPSLKEEGRQKQKDNNKPAWLQRVLRRQQRFAQWIQENVKETKQ
;
A
#
# COMPACT_ATOMS: atom_id res chain seq x y z
N MET A 1 -7.23 4.61 -20.05
CA MET A 1 -5.81 4.68 -19.63
C MET A 1 -5.44 3.34 -19.01
N LYS A 2 -4.20 2.85 -19.15
CA LYS A 2 -3.78 1.58 -18.52
C LYS A 2 -3.27 1.86 -17.09
N HIS A 3 -3.59 1.00 -16.15
CA HIS A 3 -3.19 1.12 -14.74
C HIS A 3 -2.45 -0.15 -14.30
N ILE A 4 -1.47 -0.01 -13.41
CA ILE A 4 -0.71 -1.13 -12.83
C ILE A 4 -1.11 -1.28 -11.36
N LEU A 5 -1.59 -2.47 -11.02
CA LEU A 5 -1.73 -2.96 -9.66
C LEU A 5 -0.76 -4.14 -9.52
N ALA A 6 0.01 -4.18 -8.44
CA ALA A 6 1.03 -5.21 -8.23
C ALA A 6 0.84 -5.90 -6.88
N ILE A 7 0.85 -7.22 -6.87
CA ILE A 7 0.99 -8.02 -5.65
C ILE A 7 2.38 -8.65 -5.70
N ALA A 8 3.15 -8.47 -4.63
CA ALA A 8 4.46 -9.06 -4.48
C ALA A 8 4.49 -9.88 -3.20
N HIS A 9 5.05 -11.09 -3.29
CA HIS A 9 5.24 -11.98 -2.16
C HIS A 9 6.73 -12.26 -1.96
N SER A 10 7.19 -12.26 -0.71
CA SER A 10 8.58 -12.61 -0.36
C SER A 10 9.62 -11.85 -1.21
N ALA A 11 10.52 -12.57 -1.86
CA ALA A 11 11.54 -12.03 -2.78
C ALA A 11 10.96 -11.32 -4.02
N GLY A 12 9.67 -11.50 -4.35
CA GLY A 12 8.99 -10.78 -5.42
C GLY A 12 8.99 -9.27 -5.23
N GLY A 13 9.13 -8.80 -3.98
CA GLY A 13 9.25 -7.37 -3.69
C GLY A 13 10.48 -6.72 -4.34
N PHE A 14 11.61 -7.44 -4.44
CA PHE A 14 12.79 -6.96 -5.19
C PHE A 14 12.51 -6.76 -6.67
N GLY A 15 11.71 -7.65 -7.27
CA GLY A 15 11.28 -7.53 -8.67
C GLY A 15 10.47 -6.26 -8.89
N VAL A 16 9.53 -5.96 -7.99
CA VAL A 16 8.76 -4.72 -8.04
C VAL A 16 9.65 -3.50 -7.82
N SER A 17 10.51 -3.50 -6.80
CA SER A 17 11.45 -2.38 -6.57
C SER A 17 12.34 -2.11 -7.77
N SER A 18 12.91 -3.16 -8.37
CA SER A 18 13.76 -3.06 -9.55
C SER A 18 12.99 -2.50 -10.75
N LEU A 19 11.78 -2.99 -11.01
CA LEU A 19 10.92 -2.46 -12.08
C LEU A 19 10.66 -0.95 -11.89
N LEU A 20 10.30 -0.55 -10.67
CA LEU A 20 9.96 0.84 -10.36
C LEU A 20 11.17 1.79 -10.44
N GLN A 21 12.36 1.30 -10.09
CA GLN A 21 13.61 2.07 -10.20
C GLN A 21 14.06 2.25 -11.65
N ASN A 22 13.87 1.23 -12.47
CA ASN A 22 14.38 1.20 -13.85
C ASN A 22 13.35 1.63 -14.90
N SER A 23 12.09 1.87 -14.50
CA SER A 23 11.02 2.25 -15.42
C SER A 23 10.18 3.42 -14.87
N PRO A 24 10.52 4.67 -15.24
CA PRO A 24 9.70 5.84 -14.91
C PRO A 24 8.25 5.68 -15.39
N ARG A 25 8.06 5.03 -16.54
CA ARG A 25 6.72 4.71 -17.06
C ARG A 25 5.95 3.77 -16.13
N ALA A 26 6.58 2.74 -15.57
CA ALA A 26 5.91 1.85 -14.63
C ALA A 26 5.46 2.62 -13.37
N MET A 27 6.31 3.51 -12.85
CA MET A 27 5.97 4.37 -11.72
C MET A 27 4.75 5.27 -12.01
N GLN A 28 4.72 5.91 -13.18
CA GLN A 28 3.59 6.78 -13.58
C GLN A 28 2.26 6.02 -13.72
N LEU A 29 2.30 4.74 -14.08
CA LEU A 29 1.12 3.90 -14.26
C LEU A 29 0.70 3.16 -12.97
N LEU A 30 1.54 3.17 -11.94
CA LEU A 30 1.31 2.48 -10.67
C LEU A 30 0.14 3.10 -9.91
N ARG A 31 -0.81 2.29 -9.47
CA ARG A 31 -1.98 2.71 -8.68
C ARG A 31 -2.13 1.98 -7.36
N GLY A 32 -1.49 0.82 -7.21
CA GLY A 32 -1.51 0.05 -5.97
C GLY A 32 -0.39 -1.00 -5.96
N VAL A 33 0.24 -1.16 -4.81
CA VAL A 33 1.19 -2.23 -4.53
C VAL A 33 0.84 -2.87 -3.20
N ALA A 34 0.61 -4.17 -3.22
CA ALA A 34 0.45 -4.99 -2.02
C ALA A 34 1.67 -5.90 -1.88
N PHE A 35 2.53 -5.58 -0.91
CA PHE A 35 3.58 -6.47 -0.47
C PHE A 35 3.02 -7.46 0.55
N THR A 36 3.41 -8.72 0.45
CA THR A 36 3.01 -9.79 1.37
C THR A 36 4.26 -10.47 1.88
N ASP A 37 4.59 -10.22 3.15
CA ASP A 37 5.82 -10.63 3.83
C ASP A 37 7.09 -10.49 2.96
N SER A 38 7.15 -9.37 2.23
CA SER A 38 8.17 -9.13 1.20
C SER A 38 9.28 -8.20 1.67
N PHE A 39 10.39 -8.23 0.94
CA PHE A 39 11.46 -7.25 1.03
C PHE A 39 11.39 -6.28 -0.14
N TYR A 40 11.59 -5.00 0.11
CA TYR A 40 11.72 -3.97 -0.92
C TYR A 40 12.72 -2.91 -0.46
N ASP A 41 13.45 -2.35 -1.41
CA ASP A 41 14.28 -1.17 -1.17
C ASP A 41 14.09 -0.21 -2.33
N VAL A 42 13.40 0.88 -2.06
CA VAL A 42 13.17 1.98 -3.01
C VAL A 42 13.76 3.30 -2.54
N SER A 43 14.25 3.33 -1.30
CA SER A 43 14.81 4.53 -0.71
C SER A 43 16.14 4.87 -1.38
N ASN A 44 16.45 6.17 -1.49
CA ASN A 44 17.68 6.69 -2.10
C ASN A 44 17.85 6.50 -3.61
N LYS A 45 17.00 5.73 -4.30
CA LYS A 45 17.08 5.51 -5.76
C LYS A 45 15.97 6.18 -6.56
N LEU A 46 14.87 6.55 -5.91
CA LEU A 46 13.75 7.26 -6.53
C LEU A 46 13.88 8.76 -6.33
N SER A 47 13.40 9.55 -7.31
CA SER A 47 13.19 10.99 -7.14
C SER A 47 12.15 11.24 -6.04
N LYS A 48 12.12 12.45 -5.47
CA LYS A 48 11.12 12.84 -4.46
C LYS A 48 9.70 12.55 -4.91
N GLU A 49 9.34 12.92 -6.14
CA GLU A 49 8.01 12.68 -6.71
C GLU A 49 7.69 11.18 -6.81
N HIS A 50 8.62 10.37 -7.31
CA HIS A 50 8.43 8.93 -7.40
C HIS A 50 8.35 8.26 -6.02
N LEU A 51 9.08 8.80 -5.04
CA LEU A 51 9.01 8.35 -3.66
C LEU A 51 7.63 8.64 -3.06
N MET A 52 7.11 9.86 -3.25
CA MET A 52 5.75 10.22 -2.85
C MET A 52 4.71 9.31 -3.52
N GLN A 53 4.83 9.09 -4.83
CA GLN A 53 3.95 8.19 -5.56
C GLN A 53 3.97 6.79 -4.96
N PHE A 54 5.15 6.19 -4.78
CA PHE A 54 5.31 4.86 -4.20
C PHE A 54 4.65 4.75 -2.82
N TYR A 55 4.98 5.64 -1.89
CA TYR A 55 4.44 5.56 -0.52
C TYR A 55 2.93 5.86 -0.46
N SER A 56 2.38 6.59 -1.44
CA SER A 56 0.94 6.84 -1.54
C SER A 56 0.13 5.62 -2.01
N VAL A 57 0.78 4.61 -2.59
CA VAL A 57 0.13 3.44 -3.19
C VAL A 57 0.64 2.09 -2.68
N ALA A 58 1.66 2.06 -1.82
CA ALA A 58 2.25 0.84 -1.28
C ALA A 58 1.74 0.51 0.12
N VAL A 59 1.37 -0.74 0.33
CA VAL A 59 1.00 -1.33 1.64
C VAL A 59 1.69 -2.68 1.77
N HIS A 60 2.10 -3.03 2.98
CA HIS A 60 2.78 -4.26 3.32
C HIS A 60 1.99 -5.05 4.36
N TRP A 61 1.40 -6.18 3.93
CA TRP A 61 0.86 -7.20 4.81
C TRP A 61 1.99 -8.11 5.28
N VAL A 62 2.38 -8.04 6.55
CA VAL A 62 3.48 -8.83 7.13
C VAL A 62 2.96 -10.00 7.94
N CYS A 63 3.78 -11.04 8.08
CA CYS A 63 3.48 -12.10 9.03
C CYS A 63 3.48 -11.54 10.46
N SER A 64 2.41 -11.81 11.20
CA SER A 64 2.22 -11.34 12.56
C SER A 64 1.25 -12.24 13.31
N ASP A 65 1.38 -12.23 14.64
CA ASP A 65 0.46 -12.85 15.60
C ASP A 65 -0.83 -12.06 15.83
N THR A 66 -0.95 -10.83 15.31
CA THR A 66 -2.16 -10.02 15.45
C THR A 66 -3.19 -10.31 14.36
N GLN A 67 -4.43 -9.90 14.60
CA GLN A 67 -5.53 -10.04 13.65
C GLN A 67 -5.21 -9.40 12.30
N LEU A 68 -5.77 -9.97 11.22
CA LEU A 68 -5.66 -9.45 9.86
C LEU A 68 -5.99 -7.95 9.82
N ASN A 69 -5.18 -7.18 9.09
CA ASN A 69 -5.26 -5.73 8.91
C ASN A 69 -4.96 -4.86 10.13
N GLU A 70 -4.60 -5.45 11.27
CA GLU A 70 -4.11 -4.66 12.41
C GLU A 70 -2.72 -4.06 12.12
N PRO A 71 -2.43 -2.83 12.55
CA PRO A 71 -1.09 -2.27 12.41
C PRO A 71 0.01 -3.11 13.09
N VAL A 72 1.20 -3.15 12.49
CA VAL A 72 2.33 -3.95 13.02
C VAL A 72 3.57 -3.07 13.26
N GLY A 73 4.30 -3.33 14.34
CA GLY A 73 5.53 -2.60 14.70
C GLY A 73 5.25 -1.22 15.30
N ASN A 74 6.14 -0.25 15.06
CA ASN A 74 5.99 1.15 15.53
C ASN A 74 4.73 1.85 14.98
N GLN A 75 4.07 1.21 14.02
CA GLN A 75 2.78 1.60 13.48
C GLN A 75 1.59 1.25 14.38
N ARG A 76 1.81 0.62 15.55
CA ARG A 76 0.75 0.28 16.53
C ARG A 76 0.26 1.44 17.40
N ILE A 77 0.79 2.66 17.26
CA ILE A 77 0.33 3.81 18.07
C ILE A 77 -1.10 4.18 17.67
N GLU A 78 -2.04 3.97 18.61
CA GLU A 78 -3.48 4.22 18.52
C GLU A 78 -3.90 5.62 18.99
N ASP A 79 -2.97 6.41 19.51
CA ASP A 79 -3.31 7.72 20.04
C ASP A 79 -3.26 8.76 18.91
N ASP A 80 -4.43 9.14 18.39
CA ASP A 80 -4.58 10.21 17.38
C ASP A 80 -3.96 11.54 17.83
N ASN A 81 -3.65 11.69 19.14
CA ASN A 81 -3.10 12.89 19.77
C ASN A 81 -1.66 12.75 20.30
N LYS A 82 -1.02 11.57 20.23
CA LYS A 82 0.41 11.45 20.54
C LYS A 82 1.20 11.32 19.25
N GLU A 83 1.53 12.50 18.74
CA GLU A 83 2.61 12.72 17.79
C GLU A 83 3.93 12.22 18.38
N GLU A 84 4.24 10.94 18.24
CA GLU A 84 5.64 10.51 18.40
C GLU A 84 6.13 9.87 17.11
N ASN A 85 6.93 10.68 16.43
CA ASN A 85 7.93 10.30 15.43
C ASN A 85 7.39 9.44 14.28
N LEU A 86 6.72 10.11 13.34
CA LEU A 86 6.98 9.83 11.92
C LEU A 86 8.44 10.23 11.59
N GLU A 87 9.43 9.73 12.34
CA GLU A 87 10.58 9.24 11.60
C GLU A 87 9.94 8.19 10.71
N VAL A 88 9.85 8.45 9.41
CA VAL A 88 9.69 7.39 8.43
C VAL A 88 10.72 6.35 8.86
N VAL A 89 10.25 5.32 9.59
CA VAL A 89 11.10 4.25 10.10
C VAL A 89 11.76 3.79 8.83
N LYS A 90 13.05 4.11 8.73
CA LYS A 90 13.79 4.16 7.48
C LYS A 90 13.25 3.07 6.57
N GLN A 91 12.56 3.47 5.50
CA GLN A 91 12.23 2.63 4.36
C GLN A 91 10.99 1.71 4.44
N GLN A 92 10.04 1.90 5.37
CA GLN A 92 8.83 1.05 5.41
C GLN A 92 7.55 1.80 4.99
N CYS A 93 6.80 1.24 4.03
CA CYS A 93 5.46 1.72 3.68
C CYS A 93 4.45 1.39 4.81
N VAL A 94 3.16 1.63 4.59
CA VAL A 94 2.16 1.28 5.61
C VAL A 94 2.19 -0.24 5.83
N THR A 95 2.33 -0.68 7.07
CA THR A 95 2.53 -2.08 7.44
C THR A 95 1.41 -2.56 8.35
N ILE A 96 0.73 -3.62 7.93
CA ILE A 96 -0.39 -4.24 8.63
C ILE A 96 -0.24 -5.76 8.66
N SER A 97 -0.94 -6.42 9.55
CA SER A 97 -0.86 -7.88 9.74
C SER A 97 -1.55 -8.61 8.60
N ALA A 98 -0.94 -9.69 8.12
CA ALA A 98 -1.54 -10.68 7.22
C ALA A 98 -2.44 -11.68 7.97
N GLY A 99 -2.56 -11.61 9.30
CA GLY A 99 -3.37 -12.51 10.11
C GLY A 99 -2.80 -13.93 10.24
N THR A 100 -1.50 -14.09 9.99
CA THR A 100 -0.79 -15.37 10.06
C THR A 100 0.69 -15.16 10.37
N GLN A 101 1.32 -16.13 11.03
CA GLN A 101 2.78 -16.20 11.19
C GLN A 101 3.45 -17.07 10.12
N GLN A 102 2.67 -17.76 9.28
CA GLN A 102 3.19 -18.62 8.21
C GLN A 102 3.46 -17.77 6.97
N HIS A 103 4.74 -17.64 6.61
CA HIS A 103 5.24 -16.84 5.50
C HIS A 103 4.44 -17.08 4.22
N GLU A 104 4.36 -18.33 3.80
CA GLU A 104 3.70 -18.81 2.58
C GLU A 104 2.19 -18.57 2.55
N MET A 105 1.57 -18.40 3.72
CA MET A 105 0.12 -18.16 3.83
C MET A 105 -0.23 -16.67 3.76
N SER A 106 0.75 -15.77 3.91
CA SER A 106 0.49 -14.31 4.03
C SER A 106 -0.34 -13.75 2.88
N THR A 107 -0.05 -14.12 1.62
CA THR A 107 -0.83 -13.67 0.46
C THR A 107 -2.25 -14.20 0.46
N GLY A 108 -2.44 -15.50 0.74
CA GLY A 108 -3.76 -16.12 0.74
C GLY A 108 -4.65 -15.56 1.85
N MET A 109 -4.09 -15.35 3.04
CA MET A 109 -4.82 -14.78 4.19
C MET A 109 -5.21 -13.32 3.97
N ALA A 110 -4.34 -12.53 3.31
CA ALA A 110 -4.59 -11.11 3.03
C ALA A 110 -5.36 -10.84 1.72
N GLN A 111 -5.64 -11.86 0.91
CA GLN A 111 -6.12 -11.70 -0.48
C GLN A 111 -7.32 -10.76 -0.61
N TYR A 112 -8.35 -10.95 0.21
CA TYR A 112 -9.56 -10.12 0.14
C TYR A 112 -9.27 -8.67 0.54
N SER A 113 -8.48 -8.45 1.58
CA SER A 113 -8.09 -7.11 2.02
C SER A 113 -7.22 -6.40 0.98
N ILE A 114 -6.37 -7.14 0.26
CA ILE A 114 -5.61 -6.61 -0.88
C ILE A 114 -6.55 -6.14 -2.00
N TYR A 115 -7.58 -6.94 -2.33
CA TYR A 115 -8.54 -6.55 -3.35
C TYR A 115 -9.42 -5.37 -2.92
N GLU A 116 -9.87 -5.32 -1.67
CA GLU A 116 -10.57 -4.15 -1.12
C GLU A 116 -9.71 -2.88 -1.20
N TYR A 117 -8.41 -3.00 -0.89
CA TYR A 117 -7.45 -1.91 -1.03
C TYR A 117 -7.33 -1.45 -2.48
N PHE A 118 -7.18 -2.37 -3.43
CA PHE A 118 -7.09 -2.04 -4.85
C PHE A 118 -8.37 -1.43 -5.40
N ASP A 119 -9.55 -1.95 -5.03
CA ASP A 119 -10.83 -1.37 -5.42
C ASP A 119 -10.91 0.09 -4.95
N ALA A 120 -10.50 0.39 -3.71
CA ALA A 120 -10.43 1.77 -3.21
C ALA A 120 -9.44 2.65 -3.97
N LYS A 121 -8.28 2.13 -4.39
CA LYS A 121 -7.31 2.88 -5.21
C LYS A 121 -7.79 3.15 -6.63
N MET A 122 -8.54 2.23 -7.21
CA MET A 122 -9.14 2.42 -8.51
C MET A 122 -10.31 3.40 -8.44
N GLU A 123 -11.09 3.39 -7.35
CA GLU A 123 -12.13 4.38 -7.08
C GLU A 123 -11.56 5.81 -6.97
N GLU A 124 -10.43 6.00 -6.25
CA GLU A 124 -9.77 7.30 -6.08
C GLU A 124 -9.42 7.99 -7.41
N ILE A 125 -9.14 7.22 -8.47
CA ILE A 125 -8.83 7.74 -9.81
C ILE A 125 -10.03 7.79 -10.75
N GLY A 126 -11.24 7.57 -10.23
CA GLY A 126 -12.48 7.59 -11.00
C GLY A 126 -12.63 6.41 -11.97
N TYR A 127 -11.90 5.32 -11.76
CA TYR A 127 -12.05 4.13 -12.60
C TYR A 127 -13.36 3.42 -12.27
N LYS A 128 -14.23 3.30 -13.27
CA LYS A 128 -15.47 2.53 -13.17
C LYS A 128 -15.26 1.16 -13.81
N LEU A 129 -15.50 0.11 -13.03
CA LEU A 129 -15.62 -1.24 -13.57
C LEU A 129 -16.96 -1.32 -14.34
N ASP A 130 -16.90 -0.95 -15.62
CA ASP A 130 -18.06 -0.96 -16.50
C ASP A 130 -18.35 -2.35 -17.10
N ASP A 131 -17.78 -3.42 -16.54
CA ASP A 131 -18.03 -4.80 -16.98
C ASP A 131 -19.27 -5.39 -16.26
N PRO A 132 -20.40 -5.59 -16.96
CA PRO A 132 -21.59 -6.16 -16.38
C PRO A 132 -21.46 -7.67 -16.06
N SER A 133 -20.48 -8.39 -16.62
CA SER A 133 -20.28 -9.83 -16.38
C SER A 133 -19.63 -10.16 -15.03
N LEU A 134 -19.00 -9.17 -14.37
CA LEU A 134 -18.40 -9.31 -13.03
C LEU A 134 -19.34 -8.89 -11.89
N LYS A 135 -20.62 -8.62 -12.20
CA LYS A 135 -21.60 -8.12 -11.22
C LYS A 135 -22.36 -9.22 -10.46
N GLU A 136 -22.22 -10.50 -10.82
CA GLU A 136 -23.20 -11.52 -10.41
C GLU A 136 -22.88 -12.38 -9.20
N GLU A 137 -21.68 -12.38 -8.62
CA GLU A 137 -21.44 -13.12 -7.36
C GLU A 137 -20.65 -12.28 -6.35
N GLY A 138 -21.36 -11.53 -5.49
CA GLY A 138 -20.82 -10.94 -4.26
C GLY A 138 -20.78 -9.41 -4.16
N ARG A 139 -21.01 -8.65 -5.25
CA ARG A 139 -20.85 -7.18 -5.28
C ARG A 139 -22.11 -6.35 -4.98
N GLN A 140 -23.10 -6.93 -4.32
CA GLN A 140 -24.20 -6.17 -3.71
C GLN A 140 -23.91 -5.87 -2.23
N LYS A 141 -22.80 -5.21 -1.93
CA LYS A 141 -22.66 -4.45 -0.69
C LYS A 141 -21.98 -3.10 -0.95
N GLN A 142 -22.81 -2.07 -0.78
CA GLN A 142 -22.44 -0.70 -0.43
C GLN A 142 -21.67 0.11 -1.48
N LYS A 143 -22.43 0.69 -2.42
CA LYS A 143 -22.20 2.09 -2.75
C LYS A 143 -22.55 2.93 -1.50
N ASP A 144 -21.71 3.92 -1.23
CA ASP A 144 -21.73 4.93 -0.16
C ASP A 144 -20.88 4.64 1.10
N ASN A 145 -19.67 5.23 1.08
CA ASN A 145 -18.91 5.83 2.19
C ASN A 145 -18.45 5.02 3.41
N ASN A 146 -18.68 3.72 3.51
CA ASN A 146 -18.23 2.95 4.69
C ASN A 146 -17.03 2.03 4.40
N LYS A 147 -15.91 2.61 3.93
CA LYS A 147 -14.62 1.89 3.89
C LYS A 147 -14.34 1.31 5.28
N PRO A 148 -13.90 0.04 5.42
CA PRO A 148 -13.62 -0.54 6.72
C PRO A 148 -12.57 0.29 7.48
N ALA A 149 -12.66 0.33 8.81
CA ALA A 149 -11.83 1.20 9.63
C ALA A 149 -10.32 1.02 9.38
N TRP A 150 -9.88 -0.22 9.15
CA TRP A 150 -8.49 -0.54 8.81
C TRP A 150 -8.05 0.16 7.52
N LEU A 151 -8.91 0.15 6.49
CA LEU A 151 -8.61 0.72 5.18
C LEU A 151 -8.55 2.25 5.26
N GLN A 152 -9.48 2.87 6.00
CA GLN A 152 -9.41 4.31 6.26
C GLN A 152 -8.10 4.70 6.95
N ARG A 153 -7.66 3.89 7.92
CA ARG A 153 -6.38 4.09 8.63
C ARG A 153 -5.19 4.02 7.68
N VAL A 154 -5.17 3.02 6.80
CA VAL A 154 -4.14 2.86 5.76
C VAL A 154 -4.09 4.09 4.86
N LEU A 155 -5.22 4.51 4.31
CA LEU A 155 -5.29 5.66 3.39
C LEU A 155 -4.84 6.95 4.07
N ARG A 156 -5.26 7.21 5.32
CA ARG A 156 -4.80 8.37 6.09
C ARG A 156 -3.28 8.35 6.31
N ARG A 157 -2.69 7.19 6.59
CA ARG A 157 -1.23 7.07 6.77
C ARG A 157 -0.46 7.30 5.47
N GLN A 158 -0.96 6.81 4.34
CA GLN A 158 -0.38 7.08 3.03
C GLN A 158 -0.36 8.58 2.72
N GLN A 159 -1.43 9.31 3.04
CA GLN A 159 -1.47 10.77 2.90
C GLN A 159 -0.43 11.46 3.78
N ARG A 160 -0.30 11.03 5.04
CA ARG A 160 0.73 11.57 5.96
C ARG A 160 2.15 11.29 5.49
N PHE A 161 2.42 10.12 4.90
CA PHE A 161 3.72 9.83 4.30
C PHE A 161 4.04 10.77 3.14
N ALA A 162 3.07 11.03 2.25
CA ALA A 162 3.26 11.97 1.16
C ALA A 162 3.57 13.39 1.68
N GLN A 163 2.86 13.86 2.71
CA GLN A 163 3.12 15.15 3.37
C GLN A 163 4.53 15.20 3.98
N TRP A 164 4.91 14.17 4.74
CA TRP A 164 6.23 14.11 5.37
C TRP A 164 7.36 14.14 4.32
N ILE A 165 7.23 13.38 3.22
CA ILE A 165 8.23 13.38 2.14
C ILE A 165 8.30 14.76 1.50
N GLN A 166 7.15 15.41 1.30
CA GLN A 166 7.08 16.76 0.75
C GLN A 166 7.86 17.77 1.62
N GLU A 167 7.79 17.65 2.94
CA GLU A 167 8.41 18.57 3.89
C GLU A 167 9.90 18.26 4.16
N ASN A 168 10.27 16.98 4.22
CA ASN A 168 11.56 16.54 4.79
C ASN A 168 12.56 16.02 3.76
N VAL A 169 12.11 15.55 2.59
CA VAL A 169 13.00 15.05 1.54
C VAL A 169 13.39 16.18 0.60
N LYS A 170 14.69 16.47 0.52
CA LYS A 170 15.25 17.43 -0.44
C LYS A 170 15.12 16.88 -1.86
N GLU A 171 14.91 17.76 -2.83
CA GLU A 171 14.98 17.37 -4.23
C GLU A 171 16.36 16.81 -4.55
N THR A 172 16.39 15.57 -5.02
CA THR A 172 17.59 14.98 -5.61
C THR A 172 17.71 15.59 -7.00
N LYS A 173 18.70 16.48 -7.20
CA LYS A 173 19.08 16.93 -8.55
C LYS A 173 19.55 15.68 -9.31
N GLN A 174 18.80 15.29 -10.35
CA GLN A 174 19.23 14.30 -11.32
C GLN A 174 20.27 14.91 -12.28
#